data_AF-A0A9P0SVH5-F1
#
_entry.id   AF-A0A9P0SVH5-F1
#
_cell.length_a   1.000
_cell.length_b   1.000
_cell.length_c   1.000
_cell.angle_alpha   90.00
_cell.angle_beta   90.00
_cell.angle_gamma   90.00
#
_symmetry.space_group_name_H-M   'P 1'
#
loop_
_entity.id
_entity.type
_entity.pdbx_description
1 polymer ?
#
loop_
_entity_poly.entity_id
_entity_poly.type
_entity_poly.pdbx_seq_one_letter_code
_entity_poly.pdbx_strand_id
1 'polypeptide(L)'
;MTRWLAMVALLMVVGAVRGYNCVCNPRECEVLGPSGCPGLGMVVWDPCRCCQVCARTVGEHCGGFKGTCEPGLRCKGGLCVKIDRDEDDV
;
A
#
# COMPACT_ATOMS: atom_id res chain seq x y z
N MET A 1 21.14 -26.24 -14.41
CA MET A 1 20.16 -25.13 -14.61
C MET A 1 19.13 -25.04 -13.48
N THR A 2 18.63 -26.17 -12.97
CA THR A 2 17.61 -26.26 -11.90
C THR A 2 17.99 -25.64 -10.55
N ARG A 3 19.28 -25.70 -10.15
CA ARG A 3 19.76 -25.09 -8.89
C ARG A 3 19.67 -23.56 -8.87
N TRP A 4 19.90 -22.92 -10.01
CA TRP A 4 19.78 -21.47 -10.14
C TRP A 4 18.31 -21.03 -10.11
N LEU A 5 17.43 -21.77 -10.80
CA LEU A 5 15.99 -21.54 -10.75
C LEU A 5 15.43 -21.67 -9.34
N ALA A 6 15.89 -22.67 -8.57
CA ALA A 6 15.49 -22.85 -7.18
C ALA A 6 15.96 -21.68 -6.28
N MET A 7 17.19 -21.17 -6.46
CA MET A 7 17.67 -20.01 -5.70
C MET A 7 16.94 -18.72 -6.05
N VAL A 8 16.62 -18.50 -7.32
CA VAL A 8 15.84 -17.35 -7.78
C VAL A 8 14.41 -17.43 -7.22
N ALA A 9 13.78 -18.61 -7.25
CA ALA A 9 12.47 -18.82 -6.64
C ALA A 9 12.49 -18.54 -5.12
N LEU A 10 13.54 -18.99 -4.41
CA LEU A 10 13.68 -18.76 -2.97
C LEU A 10 13.82 -17.26 -2.63
N LEU A 11 14.63 -16.51 -3.40
CA LEU A 11 14.82 -15.08 -3.20
C LEU A 11 13.54 -14.28 -3.44
N MET A 12 12.72 -14.67 -4.42
CA MET A 12 11.42 -14.05 -4.69
C MET A 12 10.43 -14.28 -3.54
N VAL A 13 10.42 -15.48 -2.95
CA VAL A 13 9.58 -15.78 -1.78
C VAL A 13 10.02 -14.98 -0.56
N VAL A 14 11.33 -14.92 -0.27
CA VAL A 14 11.86 -14.15 0.88
C VAL A 14 11.65 -12.64 0.71
N GLY A 15 11.78 -12.12 -0.50
CA GLY A 15 11.51 -10.71 -0.81
C GLY A 15 10.04 -10.31 -0.61
N ALA A 16 9.11 -11.26 -0.76
CA ALA A 16 7.69 -11.02 -0.53
C ALA A 16 7.33 -10.89 0.96
N VAL A 17 8.20 -11.31 1.89
CA VAL A 17 7.95 -11.35 3.34
C VAL A 17 8.60 -10.21 4.11
N ARG A 18 8.86 -9.06 3.48
CA ARG A 18 9.09 -7.80 4.22
C ARG A 18 7.78 -7.26 4.79
N GLY A 19 7.10 -8.07 5.59
CA GLY A 19 6.00 -7.64 6.43
C GLY A 19 6.59 -7.10 7.74
N TYR A 20 6.20 -5.89 8.12
CA TYR A 20 6.30 -5.47 9.52
C TYR A 20 5.65 -6.56 10.40
N ASN A 21 6.12 -6.77 11.64
CA ASN A 21 5.55 -7.75 12.58
C ASN A 21 4.09 -7.39 12.94
N CYS A 22 3.16 -7.64 12.02
CA CYS A 22 1.75 -7.32 12.17
C CYS A 22 1.01 -8.53 12.73
N VAL A 23 0.19 -8.30 13.75
CA VAL A 23 -0.83 -9.26 14.18
C VAL A 23 -2.09 -8.95 13.39
N CYS A 24 -2.58 -9.90 12.59
CA CYS A 24 -3.78 -9.73 11.78
C CYS A 24 -4.95 -10.50 12.40
N ASN A 25 -6.03 -9.79 12.72
CA ASN A 25 -7.31 -10.40 13.07
C ASN A 25 -8.39 -9.94 12.07
N PRO A 26 -8.74 -10.76 11.06
CA PRO A 26 -9.66 -10.34 10.00
C PRO A 26 -11.09 -10.08 10.49
N ARG A 27 -11.44 -10.54 11.70
CA ARG A 27 -12.77 -10.29 12.29
C ARG A 27 -12.94 -8.86 12.82
N GLU A 28 -11.84 -8.14 13.02
CA GLU A 28 -11.85 -6.74 13.44
C GLU A 28 -11.83 -5.77 12.25
N CYS A 29 -11.67 -6.29 11.03
CA CYS A 29 -11.73 -5.45 9.84
C CYS A 29 -13.14 -4.88 9.66
N GLU A 30 -13.22 -3.59 9.43
CA GLU A 30 -14.48 -2.93 9.11
C GLU A 30 -14.96 -3.35 7.72
N VAL A 31 -16.27 -3.58 7.57
CA VAL A 31 -16.87 -3.96 6.29
C VAL A 31 -17.08 -2.69 5.47
N LEU A 32 -16.11 -2.35 4.63
CA LEU A 32 -16.19 -1.20 3.75
C LEU A 32 -16.89 -1.56 2.43
N GLY A 33 -17.92 -0.78 2.08
CA GLY A 33 -18.47 -0.73 0.72
C GLY A 33 -17.79 0.35 -0.12
N PRO A 34 -17.69 0.20 -1.45
CA PRO A 34 -16.99 1.14 -2.33
C PRO A 34 -17.58 2.57 -2.33
N SER A 35 -18.81 2.76 -1.86
CA SER A 35 -19.45 4.08 -1.73
C SER A 35 -19.11 4.83 -0.43
N GLY A 36 -18.37 4.21 0.49
CA GLY A 36 -18.06 4.78 1.81
C GLY A 36 -16.75 5.56 1.87
N CYS A 37 -15.91 5.51 0.83
CA CYS A 37 -14.58 6.11 0.86
C CYS A 37 -14.56 7.53 0.28
N PRO A 38 -13.76 8.44 0.88
CA PRO A 38 -13.57 9.80 0.37
C PRO A 38 -12.78 9.81 -0.95
N GLY A 39 -12.71 10.98 -1.58
CA GLY A 39 -11.96 11.17 -2.83
C GLY A 39 -12.57 10.37 -3.98
N LEU A 40 -11.76 9.53 -4.63
CA LEU A 40 -12.20 8.66 -5.72
C LEU A 40 -13.00 7.42 -5.25
N GLY A 41 -13.27 7.27 -3.95
CA GLY A 41 -14.00 6.11 -3.43
C GLY A 41 -13.20 4.81 -3.48
N MET A 42 -11.87 4.92 -3.48
CA MET A 42 -10.97 3.78 -3.69
C MET A 42 -10.62 3.07 -2.39
N VAL A 43 -10.57 1.75 -2.46
CA VAL A 43 -10.20 0.87 -1.35
C VAL A 43 -8.85 0.23 -1.65
N VAL A 44 -7.96 0.25 -0.66
CA VAL A 44 -6.61 -0.33 -0.71
C VAL A 44 -6.41 -1.24 0.50
N TRP A 45 -5.39 -2.08 0.44
CA TRP A 45 -4.99 -2.86 1.60
C TRP A 45 -4.20 -1.98 2.59
N ASP A 46 -4.44 -2.20 3.87
CA ASP A 46 -3.60 -1.64 4.92
C ASP A 46 -2.14 -2.12 4.77
N PRO A 47 -1.17 -1.45 5.42
CA PRO A 47 0.25 -1.80 5.30
C PRO A 47 0.58 -3.24 5.72
N CYS A 48 -0.26 -3.85 6.56
CA CYS A 48 -0.13 -5.25 6.97
C CYS A 48 -0.84 -6.24 6.03
N ARG A 49 -1.59 -5.75 5.02
CA ARG A 49 -2.42 -6.55 4.10
C ARG A 49 -3.43 -7.47 4.79
N CYS A 50 -3.96 -7.01 5.92
CA CYS A 50 -4.98 -7.69 6.70
C CYS A 50 -6.39 -7.18 6.36
N CYS A 51 -6.57 -5.87 6.28
CA CYS A 51 -7.88 -5.24 6.11
C CYS A 51 -7.90 -4.34 4.87
N GLN A 52 -9.07 -4.28 4.25
CA GLN A 52 -9.37 -3.29 3.23
C GLN A 52 -9.74 -1.97 3.90
N VAL A 53 -9.07 -0.89 3.51
CA VAL A 53 -9.23 0.46 4.06
C VAL A 53 -9.34 1.47 2.93
N CYS A 54 -9.90 2.65 3.21
CA CYS A 54 -9.92 3.71 2.21
C CYS A 54 -8.52 4.20 1.86
N ALA A 55 -8.32 4.49 0.59
CA ALA A 55 -7.10 5.14 0.14
C ALA A 55 -7.02 6.57 0.67
N ARG A 56 -5.80 7.03 0.96
CA ARG A 56 -5.55 8.39 1.45
C ARG A 56 -5.66 9.40 0.30
N THR A 57 -6.32 10.52 0.58
CA THR A 57 -6.56 11.60 -0.38
C THR A 57 -5.52 12.72 -0.27
N VAL A 58 -5.57 13.71 -1.17
CA VAL A 58 -4.59 14.82 -1.21
C VAL A 58 -4.49 15.53 0.15
N GLY A 59 -3.27 15.71 0.64
CA GLY A 59 -2.98 16.39 1.90
C GLY A 59 -3.15 15.51 3.14
N GLU A 60 -3.60 14.26 3.00
CA GLU A 60 -3.62 13.32 4.11
C GLU A 60 -2.25 12.70 4.37
N HIS A 61 -2.04 12.28 5.61
CA HIS A 61 -0.81 11.64 6.03
C HIS A 61 -0.69 10.22 5.44
N CYS A 62 0.51 9.89 4.98
CA CYS A 62 0.81 8.61 4.33
C CYS A 62 2.19 8.07 4.70
N GLY A 63 2.43 6.82 4.30
CA GLY A 63 3.72 6.14 4.47
C GLY A 63 3.80 5.34 5.78
N GLY A 64 4.53 4.22 5.73
CA GLY A 64 4.58 3.26 6.83
C GLY A 64 3.18 2.81 7.24
N PHE A 65 2.84 2.97 8.52
CA PHE A 65 1.52 2.63 9.09
C PHE A 65 0.44 3.71 8.92
N LYS A 66 0.77 4.85 8.31
CA LYS A 66 -0.21 5.95 8.12
C LYS A 66 -1.17 5.69 6.95
N GLY A 67 -0.85 4.72 6.10
CA GLY A 67 -1.68 4.27 4.99
C GLY A 67 -1.10 4.60 3.62
N THR A 68 -1.86 4.23 2.60
CA THR A 68 -1.48 4.29 1.19
C THR A 68 -2.36 5.31 0.47
N CYS A 69 -1.75 6.16 -0.38
CA CYS A 69 -2.47 7.16 -1.15
C CYS A 69 -3.33 6.53 -2.26
N GLU A 70 -4.36 7.25 -2.69
CA GLU A 70 -5.18 6.87 -3.84
C GLU A 70 -4.39 6.91 -5.17
N PRO A 71 -4.83 6.15 -6.19
CA PRO A 71 -4.17 6.14 -7.50
C PRO A 71 -4.02 7.56 -8.08
N GLY A 72 -2.85 7.87 -8.61
CA GLY A 72 -2.52 9.21 -9.13
C GLY A 72 -1.91 10.16 -8.09
N LEU A 73 -1.81 9.74 -6.82
CA LEU A 73 -1.06 10.42 -5.78
C LEU A 73 0.20 9.63 -5.37
N ARG A 74 1.20 10.35 -4.87
CA ARG A 74 2.40 9.76 -4.25
C ARG A 74 2.60 10.28 -2.85
N CYS A 75 3.20 9.45 -2.00
CA CYS A 75 3.55 9.86 -0.65
C CYS A 75 4.90 10.61 -0.64
N LYS A 76 4.88 11.93 -0.51
CA LYS A 76 6.08 12.79 -0.47
C LYS A 76 6.06 13.61 0.82
N GLY A 77 7.15 13.57 1.59
CA GLY A 77 7.22 14.26 2.89
C GLY A 77 6.19 13.77 3.92
N GLY A 78 5.66 12.55 3.75
CA GLY A 78 4.63 11.97 4.64
C GLY A 78 3.21 12.45 4.36
N LEU A 79 2.98 13.15 3.25
CA LEU A 79 1.65 13.58 2.79
C LEU A 79 1.39 13.10 1.36
N CYS A 80 0.12 12.85 1.04
CA CYS A 80 -0.30 12.51 -0.31
C CYS A 80 -0.32 13.77 -1.18
N VAL A 81 0.51 13.78 -2.21
CA VAL A 81 0.59 14.86 -3.20
C VAL A 81 0.29 14.33 -4.59
N LYS A 82 -0.16 15.20 -5.49
CA LYS A 82 -0.39 14.81 -6.88
C LYS A 82 0.92 14.35 -7.52
N ILE A 83 0.83 13.35 -8.39
CA ILE A 83 1.95 13.00 -9.26
C ILE A 83 1.97 14.03 -10.37
N ASP A 84 2.61 15.17 -10.12
CA ASP A 84 2.89 16.14 -11.17
C ASP A 84 3.94 15.52 -12.09
N ARG A 85 3.66 15.53 -13.40
CA ARG A 85 4.38 14.78 -14.43
C ARG A 85 5.70 15.45 -14.85
N ASP A 86 6.16 16.43 -14.09
CA ASP A 86 7.26 17.35 -14.44
C ASP A 86 8.47 17.27 -13.48
N GLU A 87 8.47 16.40 -12.48
CA GLU A 87 9.49 16.38 -11.41
C GLU A 87 10.17 15.01 -11.19
N ASP A 88 10.18 14.15 -12.21
CA ASP A 88 10.87 12.83 -12.20
C ASP A 88 12.00 12.72 -13.26
N ASP A 89 12.41 13.84 -13.89
CA ASP A 89 13.48 13.92 -14.91
C ASP A 89 14.63 14.87 -14.49
N VAL A 90 15.21 14.70 -13.29
CA VAL A 90 16.49 15.35 -12.92
C VAL A 90 17.48 14.34 -12.33
#